data_AF-M0B8A5-F1
#
_entry.id   AF-M0B8A5-F1
#
_cell.length_a   1.000
_cell.length_b   1.000
_cell.length_c   1.000
_cell.angle_alpha   90.00
_cell.angle_beta   90.00
_cell.angle_gamma   90.00
#
_symmetry.space_group_name_H-M   'P 1'
#
loop_
_entity.id
_entity.type
_entity.pdbx_description
1 polymer ?
#
loop_
_entity_poly.entity_id
_entity_poly.type
_entity_poly.pdbx_seq_one_letter_code
_entity_poly.pdbx_strand_id
1 'polypeptide(L)'
;MRPPRSRRSLLATVAAIVPFTAGCSEAWFDDPETPAETSTTVTPESYDCTDLSRPAPRPEATSSASTFEDGSAEQSLEPLEYPSTLPDAETTTGAATQYAIEFEQAYRQNALLVEYGDQTRTFDLSVTDRQSSPVGADGETNGNVTEANAAETEEPATNETGSATGSGSNGTLVSLVYNLTTETTDGNNTKWGVRAVYYVGEVVLRAVYDGIANDPTFDPDPRERAHSELVACLR
;
A
#
# COMPACT_ATOMS: atom_id res chain seq x y z
N MET A 1 -62.78 10.32 -23.05
CA MET A 1 -63.39 10.79 -21.79
C MET A 1 -62.56 10.25 -20.63
N ARG A 2 -62.02 11.10 -19.76
CA ARG A 2 -61.34 10.72 -18.50
C ARG A 2 -61.76 11.70 -17.40
N PRO A 3 -62.30 11.22 -16.27
CA PRO A 3 -62.24 11.96 -15.00
C PRO A 3 -61.73 11.06 -13.84
N PRO A 4 -61.55 11.58 -12.61
CA PRO A 4 -60.73 12.74 -12.24
C PRO A 4 -59.74 12.44 -11.08
N ARG A 5 -58.96 13.48 -10.74
CA ARG A 5 -57.95 13.63 -9.68
C ARG A 5 -58.45 13.27 -8.26
N SER A 6 -57.58 12.68 -7.44
CA SER A 6 -57.71 12.63 -5.97
C SER A 6 -56.59 13.42 -5.28
N ARG A 7 -56.93 14.05 -4.14
CA ARG A 7 -56.21 15.12 -3.45
C ARG A 7 -55.41 14.58 -2.24
N ARG A 8 -54.32 15.30 -1.97
CA ARG A 8 -53.45 15.39 -0.78
C ARG A 8 -54.01 14.88 0.56
N SER A 9 -53.13 14.30 1.38
CA SER A 9 -53.01 14.65 2.81
C SER A 9 -51.57 14.48 3.30
N LEU A 10 -51.00 15.57 3.82
CA LEU A 10 -49.80 15.62 4.64
C LEU A 10 -50.22 15.32 6.09
N LEU A 11 -49.48 14.47 6.78
CA LEU A 11 -49.54 14.39 8.25
C LEU A 11 -48.12 14.56 8.80
N ALA A 12 -47.88 15.77 9.32
CA ALA A 12 -46.79 16.07 10.22
C ALA A 12 -47.17 15.54 11.61
N THR A 13 -46.25 14.84 12.28
CA THR A 13 -46.43 14.44 13.68
C THR A 13 -45.30 15.06 14.49
N VAL A 14 -45.68 15.79 15.54
CA VAL A 14 -44.84 16.55 16.47
C VAL A 14 -45.09 16.03 17.89
N ALA A 15 -44.05 16.14 18.73
CA ALA A 15 -43.99 16.02 20.19
C ALA A 15 -43.89 14.58 20.76
N ALA A 16 -43.16 14.32 21.86
CA ALA A 16 -42.87 15.19 22.99
C ALA A 16 -41.51 14.92 23.67
N ILE A 17 -40.95 15.98 24.27
CA ILE A 17 -39.81 15.99 25.19
C ILE A 17 -40.34 15.68 26.60
N VAL A 18 -39.69 14.78 27.32
CA VAL A 18 -39.94 14.54 28.75
C VAL A 18 -38.71 15.01 29.54
N PRO A 19 -38.85 15.98 30.47
CA PRO A 19 -37.81 16.31 31.43
C PRO A 19 -37.93 15.37 32.63
N PHE A 20 -36.86 14.63 32.94
CA PHE A 20 -36.71 14.01 34.26
C PHE A 20 -35.76 14.83 35.12
N THR A 21 -36.17 14.93 36.38
CA THR A 21 -35.72 15.82 37.43
C THR A 21 -34.36 15.46 38.00
N ALA A 22 -33.61 16.48 38.40
CA ALA A 22 -32.38 16.40 39.16
C ALA A 22 -32.52 15.60 40.46
N GLY A 23 -31.57 14.70 40.69
CA GLY A 23 -31.30 14.01 41.95
C GLY A 23 -29.79 13.76 42.01
N CYS A 24 -29.15 14.31 43.04
CA CYS A 24 -27.71 14.42 43.21
C CYS A 24 -26.97 13.08 43.30
N SER A 25 -25.93 12.92 42.50
CA SER A 25 -24.70 12.22 42.90
C SER A 25 -23.52 12.92 42.24
N GLU A 26 -22.78 13.66 43.06
CA GLU A 26 -21.47 14.20 42.74
C GLU A 26 -20.44 13.05 42.72
N ALA A 27 -19.40 13.27 41.91
CA ALA A 27 -18.18 12.48 41.75
C ALA A 27 -18.22 11.27 40.81
N TRP A 28 -17.19 11.23 39.96
CA TRP A 28 -16.74 10.14 39.11
C TRP A 28 -17.34 10.09 37.70
N PHE A 29 -16.81 10.91 36.80
CA PHE A 29 -16.12 10.47 35.58
C PHE A 29 -15.52 11.72 34.95
N ASP A 30 -14.21 11.88 35.21
CA ASP A 30 -13.32 12.70 34.40
C ASP A 30 -13.53 12.40 32.91
N ASP A 31 -13.39 13.46 32.13
CA ASP A 31 -13.06 13.52 30.71
C ASP A 31 -12.83 12.14 30.06
N PRO A 32 -13.64 11.70 29.08
CA PRO A 32 -13.12 10.69 28.17
C PRO A 32 -12.06 11.41 27.33
N GLU A 33 -10.82 11.38 27.82
CA GLU A 33 -9.64 11.30 26.99
C GLU A 33 -10.01 10.29 25.91
N THR A 34 -10.37 10.80 24.74
CA THR A 34 -10.40 9.99 23.54
C THR A 34 -8.99 9.45 23.47
N PRO A 35 -8.75 8.12 23.55
CA PRO A 35 -7.42 7.63 23.30
C PRO A 35 -7.13 8.11 21.88
N ALA A 36 -6.23 9.08 21.74
CA ALA A 36 -5.57 9.29 20.48
C ALA A 36 -5.02 7.92 20.15
N GLU A 37 -5.58 7.26 19.13
CA GLU A 37 -4.98 6.05 18.58
C GLU A 37 -3.56 6.47 18.27
N THR A 38 -2.66 6.07 19.16
CA THR A 38 -1.28 6.48 19.09
C THR A 38 -0.78 5.63 17.97
N SER A 39 -0.82 6.16 16.73
CA SER A 39 -0.22 5.55 15.55
C SER A 39 1.21 5.24 15.93
N THR A 40 1.40 4.01 16.40
CA THR A 40 2.67 3.58 16.96
C THR A 40 3.46 3.19 15.73
N THR A 41 4.21 4.14 15.20
CA THR A 41 5.17 3.89 14.14
C THR A 41 6.11 2.79 14.63
N VAL A 42 6.12 1.68 13.91
CA VAL A 42 6.88 0.49 14.29
C VAL A 42 8.30 0.64 13.77
N THR A 43 9.30 0.43 14.63
CA THR A 43 10.71 0.46 14.21
C THR A 43 11.09 -0.82 13.47
N PRO A 44 11.95 -0.75 12.43
CA PRO A 44 12.40 -1.92 11.66
C PRO A 44 12.94 -3.10 12.49
N GLU A 45 13.60 -2.81 13.60
CA GLU A 45 14.22 -3.81 14.49
C GLU A 45 13.22 -4.69 15.25
N SER A 46 11.93 -4.33 15.26
CA SER A 46 10.88 -5.08 15.94
C SER A 46 10.29 -6.23 15.11
N TYR A 47 10.69 -6.36 13.85
CA TYR A 47 10.20 -7.40 12.94
C TYR A 47 11.03 -8.69 13.00
N ASP A 48 10.33 -9.83 13.04
CA ASP A 48 10.97 -11.16 12.88
C ASP A 48 11.00 -11.56 11.40
N CYS A 49 12.21 -11.75 10.87
CA CYS A 49 12.42 -12.13 9.47
C CYS A 49 11.95 -13.55 9.13
N THR A 50 11.49 -14.34 10.10
CA THR A 50 10.80 -15.61 9.81
C THR A 50 9.34 -15.41 9.41
N ASP A 51 8.74 -14.27 9.76
CA ASP A 51 7.31 -13.99 9.60
C ASP A 51 7.04 -13.11 8.37
N LEU A 52 7.64 -13.48 7.23
CA LEU A 52 7.43 -12.77 5.97
C LEU A 52 6.03 -13.05 5.41
N SER A 53 5.25 -12.00 5.24
CA SER A 53 3.94 -12.03 4.59
C SER A 53 4.12 -11.77 3.09
N ARG A 54 4.46 -12.82 2.33
CA ARG A 54 4.48 -12.74 0.86
C ARG A 54 4.04 -14.06 0.20
N PRO A 55 3.35 -14.02 -0.95
CA PRO A 55 2.97 -15.22 -1.70
C PRO A 55 4.20 -16.06 -2.08
N ALA A 56 4.31 -17.25 -1.51
CA ALA A 56 5.35 -18.19 -1.91
C ALA A 56 4.96 -18.81 -3.26
N PRO A 57 5.81 -18.69 -4.31
CA PRO A 57 5.52 -19.33 -5.57
C PRO A 57 5.46 -20.86 -5.40
N ARG A 58 4.45 -21.51 -5.99
CA ARG A 58 4.33 -22.97 -5.92
C ARG A 58 5.42 -23.58 -6.83
N PRO A 59 6.31 -24.46 -6.32
CA PRO A 59 7.42 -25.01 -7.09
C PRO A 59 6.98 -25.88 -8.28
N GLU A 60 5.73 -26.35 -8.31
CA GLU A 60 5.21 -27.20 -9.39
C GLU A 60 4.59 -26.42 -10.56
N ALA A 61 4.49 -25.08 -10.47
CA ALA A 61 4.06 -24.24 -11.59
C ALA A 61 5.13 -24.15 -12.71
N THR A 62 6.30 -24.77 -12.52
CA THR A 62 7.33 -24.85 -13.55
C THR A 62 6.89 -25.76 -14.70
N SER A 63 6.43 -25.11 -15.76
CA SER A 63 6.66 -25.55 -17.15
C SER A 63 6.12 -26.94 -17.51
N SER A 64 4.85 -27.21 -17.19
CA SER A 64 4.08 -28.17 -18.00
C SER A 64 3.53 -27.45 -19.22
N ALA A 65 4.41 -27.07 -20.15
CA ALA A 65 3.98 -26.58 -21.46
C ALA A 65 3.32 -27.75 -22.20
N SER A 66 2.00 -27.91 -22.02
CA SER A 66 1.23 -28.83 -22.84
C SER A 66 1.21 -28.27 -24.25
N THR A 67 1.97 -28.91 -25.13
CA THR A 67 1.93 -28.62 -26.57
C THR A 67 0.61 -29.19 -27.09
N PHE A 68 -0.28 -28.34 -27.57
CA PHE A 68 -1.48 -28.81 -28.25
C PHE A 68 -1.12 -29.50 -29.58
N GLU A 69 -2.01 -30.35 -30.09
CA GLU A 69 -1.81 -31.03 -31.38
C GLU A 69 -1.67 -30.07 -32.58
N ASP A 70 -2.06 -28.80 -32.42
CA ASP A 70 -1.88 -27.72 -33.41
C ASP A 70 -0.53 -26.98 -33.26
N GLY A 71 0.37 -27.47 -32.40
CA GLY A 71 1.72 -26.90 -32.20
C GLY A 71 1.76 -25.60 -31.39
N SER A 72 0.63 -25.11 -30.89
CA SER A 72 0.57 -23.98 -29.97
C SER A 72 0.85 -24.45 -28.54
N ALA A 73 1.86 -23.86 -27.88
CA ALA A 73 2.12 -24.10 -26.46
C ALA A 73 1.19 -23.21 -25.63
N GLU A 74 0.46 -23.81 -24.68
CA GLU A 74 -0.05 -23.02 -23.56
C GLU A 74 1.13 -22.60 -22.72
N GLN A 75 1.51 -21.33 -22.80
CA GLN A 75 2.49 -20.76 -21.89
C GLN A 75 1.76 -20.54 -20.56
N SER A 76 1.99 -21.45 -19.62
CA SER A 76 1.68 -21.19 -18.22
C SER A 76 2.66 -20.15 -17.70
N LEU A 77 2.17 -19.19 -16.93
CA LEU A 77 2.97 -18.11 -16.41
C LEU A 77 3.96 -18.65 -15.36
N GLU A 78 5.26 -18.39 -15.55
CA GLU A 78 6.28 -18.87 -14.62
C GLU A 78 6.33 -17.99 -13.35
N PRO A 79 6.66 -18.54 -12.18
CA PRO A 79 6.82 -17.72 -10.98
C PRO A 79 7.98 -16.74 -11.09
N LEU A 80 7.85 -15.56 -10.48
CA LEU A 80 8.90 -14.54 -10.49
C LEU A 80 9.66 -14.54 -9.16
N GLU A 81 10.98 -14.47 -9.23
CA GLU A 81 11.82 -14.38 -8.04
C GLU A 81 11.70 -12.98 -7.40
N TYR A 82 11.66 -12.94 -6.07
CA TYR A 82 11.67 -11.67 -5.34
C TYR A 82 13.08 -11.08 -5.33
N PRO A 83 13.23 -9.75 -5.50
CA PRO A 83 14.52 -9.11 -5.39
C PRO A 83 15.08 -9.26 -3.96
N SER A 84 16.30 -9.81 -3.87
CA SER A 84 16.95 -10.17 -2.59
C SER A 84 17.97 -9.16 -2.10
N THR A 85 18.36 -8.18 -2.92
CA THR A 85 19.39 -7.19 -2.60
C THR A 85 18.93 -5.79 -2.93
N LEU A 86 19.20 -4.83 -2.04
CA LEU A 86 19.19 -3.42 -2.42
C LEU A 86 20.55 -3.02 -3.02
N PRO A 87 20.57 -2.09 -3.97
CA PRO A 87 21.81 -1.44 -4.39
C PRO A 87 22.36 -0.58 -3.23
N ASP A 88 23.28 -1.15 -2.44
CA ASP A 88 24.11 -0.55 -1.37
C ASP A 88 23.43 0.27 -0.24
N ALA A 89 24.17 0.42 0.87
CA ALA A 89 23.71 0.89 2.18
C ALA A 89 23.25 2.37 2.26
N GLU A 90 23.30 3.10 1.15
CA GLU A 90 22.62 4.38 1.00
C GLU A 90 21.56 4.20 -0.07
N THR A 91 20.37 3.77 0.34
CA THR A 91 19.25 3.55 -0.56
C THR A 91 18.91 4.87 -1.24
N THR A 92 19.51 5.12 -2.40
CA THR A 92 19.12 6.26 -3.22
C THR A 92 17.64 6.10 -3.53
N THR A 93 16.91 7.21 -3.52
CA THR A 93 15.47 7.23 -3.78
C THR A 93 15.10 6.46 -5.05
N GLY A 94 15.95 6.53 -6.09
CA GLY A 94 15.80 5.77 -7.34
C GLY A 94 15.96 4.26 -7.16
N ALA A 95 16.97 3.79 -6.42
CA ALA A 95 17.19 2.37 -6.15
C ALA A 95 16.04 1.75 -5.34
N ALA A 96 15.55 2.44 -4.31
CA ALA A 96 14.38 2.01 -3.55
C ALA A 96 13.14 1.90 -4.42
N THR A 97 12.95 2.88 -5.32
CA THR A 97 11.81 2.91 -6.23
C THR A 97 11.86 1.73 -7.20
N GLN A 98 13.02 1.45 -7.79
CA GLN A 98 13.19 0.31 -8.69
C GLN A 98 12.96 -1.03 -7.97
N TYR A 99 13.51 -1.17 -6.76
CA TYR A 99 13.27 -2.34 -5.92
C TYR A 99 11.78 -2.57 -5.67
N ALA A 100 11.04 -1.52 -5.27
CA ALA A 100 9.61 -1.63 -4.99
C ALA A 100 8.79 -2.04 -6.24
N ILE A 101 9.17 -1.56 -7.43
CA ILE A 101 8.51 -1.94 -8.69
C ILE A 101 8.71 -3.42 -8.99
N GLU A 102 9.96 -3.89 -8.96
CA GLU A 102 10.30 -5.30 -9.21
C GLU A 102 9.65 -6.21 -8.16
N PHE A 103 9.65 -5.77 -6.90
CA PHE A 103 9.02 -6.48 -5.81
C PHE A 103 7.49 -6.58 -5.98
N GLU A 104 6.81 -5.48 -6.31
CA GLU A 104 5.35 -5.49 -6.52
C GLU A 104 4.97 -6.36 -7.73
N GLN A 105 5.78 -6.36 -8.79
CA GLN A 105 5.60 -7.24 -9.94
C GLN A 105 5.65 -8.71 -9.50
N ALA A 106 6.71 -9.11 -8.78
CA ALA A 106 6.84 -10.48 -8.26
C ALA A 106 5.72 -10.82 -7.28
N TYR A 107 5.35 -9.89 -6.40
CA TYR A 107 4.28 -10.07 -5.43
C TYR A 107 2.95 -10.38 -6.10
N ARG A 108 2.56 -9.59 -7.10
CA ARG A 108 1.26 -9.76 -7.78
C ARG A 108 1.23 -10.97 -8.69
N GLN A 109 2.32 -11.25 -9.40
CA GLN A 109 2.42 -12.45 -10.24
C GLN A 109 2.36 -13.72 -9.40
N ASN A 110 3.13 -13.79 -8.32
CA ASN A 110 3.12 -14.95 -7.43
C ASN A 110 1.77 -15.09 -6.69
N ALA A 111 1.13 -13.99 -6.30
CA ALA A 111 -0.24 -14.03 -5.76
C ALA A 111 -1.22 -14.66 -6.75
N LEU A 112 -1.15 -14.26 -8.02
CA LEU A 112 -2.01 -14.79 -9.08
C LEU A 112 -1.78 -16.29 -9.28
N LEU A 113 -0.53 -16.74 -9.26
CA LEU A 113 -0.16 -18.16 -9.37
C LEU A 113 -0.59 -18.97 -8.15
N VAL A 114 -0.54 -18.40 -6.94
CA VAL A 114 -1.05 -19.05 -5.72
C VAL A 114 -2.57 -19.23 -5.80
N GLU A 115 -3.29 -18.24 -6.33
CA GLU A 115 -4.75 -18.25 -6.42
C GLU A 115 -5.26 -19.16 -7.56
N TYR A 116 -4.69 -19.05 -8.76
CA TYR A 116 -5.22 -19.68 -9.97
C TYR A 116 -4.35 -20.81 -10.55
N GLY A 117 -3.08 -20.90 -10.15
CA GLY A 117 -2.16 -21.95 -10.61
C GLY A 117 -2.09 -22.06 -12.13
N ASP A 118 -2.35 -23.25 -12.65
CA ASP A 118 -2.26 -23.56 -14.09
C ASP A 118 -3.31 -22.84 -14.94
N GLN A 119 -4.32 -22.23 -14.31
CA GLN A 119 -5.32 -21.45 -15.03
C GLN A 119 -4.77 -20.08 -15.48
N THR A 120 -3.67 -19.60 -14.89
CA THR A 120 -3.05 -18.32 -15.22
C THR A 120 -2.43 -18.33 -16.61
N ARG A 121 -2.76 -17.31 -17.42
CA ARG A 121 -2.28 -17.15 -18.80
C ARG A 121 -1.38 -15.92 -18.94
N THR A 122 -1.95 -14.76 -18.66
CA THR A 122 -1.30 -13.47 -18.90
C THR A 122 -1.28 -12.65 -17.62
N PHE A 123 -0.19 -11.93 -17.42
CA PHE A 123 -0.01 -10.96 -16.34
C PHE A 123 0.68 -9.72 -16.90
N ASP A 124 0.08 -8.56 -16.66
CA ASP A 124 0.65 -7.27 -17.01
C ASP A 124 0.42 -6.27 -15.88
N LEU A 125 1.52 -5.69 -15.39
CA LEU A 125 1.51 -4.63 -14.39
C LEU A 125 2.15 -3.39 -15.01
N SER A 126 1.39 -2.30 -15.07
CA SER A 126 1.86 -1.04 -15.62
C SER A 126 1.79 0.06 -14.57
N VAL A 127 2.96 0.50 -14.11
CA VAL A 127 3.09 1.63 -13.19
C VAL A 127 2.72 2.91 -13.92
N THR A 128 1.67 3.58 -13.45
CA THR A 128 1.16 4.83 -14.05
C THR A 128 1.75 6.06 -13.39
N ASP A 129 1.99 5.99 -12.08
CA ASP A 129 2.61 7.07 -11.33
C ASP A 129 3.37 6.55 -10.12
N ARG A 130 4.31 7.33 -9.61
CA ARG A 130 5.12 6.97 -8.45
C ARG A 130 5.66 8.19 -7.72
N GLN A 131 5.78 8.07 -6.41
CA GLN A 131 6.43 9.06 -5.56
C GLN A 131 7.37 8.34 -4.61
N SER A 132 8.50 8.96 -4.28
CA SER A 132 9.38 8.45 -3.25
C SER A 132 9.99 9.57 -2.44
N SER A 133 10.27 9.29 -1.17
CA SER A 133 10.85 10.24 -0.25
C SER A 133 11.77 9.54 0.76
N PRO A 134 12.98 10.06 0.98
CA PRO A 134 13.85 9.54 2.01
C PRO A 134 13.27 9.85 3.39
N VAL A 135 13.37 8.88 4.28
CA VAL A 135 12.99 9.00 5.69
C VAL A 135 14.25 9.40 6.46
N GLY A 136 14.19 10.55 7.15
CA GLY A 136 15.26 11.02 8.02
C GLY A 136 15.45 10.15 9.26
N ALA A 137 16.55 10.37 9.98
CA ALA A 137 16.83 9.66 11.24
C ALA A 137 15.84 10.00 12.39
N ASP A 138 14.99 11.00 12.20
CA ASP A 138 13.87 11.36 13.06
C ASP A 138 12.56 10.67 12.65
N GLY A 139 12.56 9.90 11.56
CA GLY A 139 11.36 9.27 11.01
C GLY A 139 10.47 10.21 10.21
N GLU A 140 10.87 11.48 10.04
CA GLU A 140 10.14 12.46 9.24
C GLU A 140 10.51 12.33 7.75
N THR A 141 9.47 12.45 6.92
CA THR A 141 9.58 12.37 5.46
C THR A 141 10.14 13.70 4.96
N ASN A 142 11.38 13.71 4.45
CA ASN A 142 11.97 14.93 3.90
C ASN A 142 11.23 15.28 2.58
N GLY A 143 10.70 16.50 2.53
CA GLY A 143 9.76 16.96 1.50
C GLY A 143 10.08 16.53 0.06
N ASN A 144 9.05 15.95 -0.57
CA ASN A 144 8.81 15.68 -1.99
C ASN A 144 9.95 16.00 -2.99
N VAL A 145 10.64 14.97 -3.49
CA VAL A 145 11.41 15.03 -4.75
C VAL A 145 10.56 14.41 -5.85
N THR A 146 9.81 15.24 -6.57
CA THR A 146 9.23 14.85 -7.86
C THR A 146 10.29 15.03 -8.92
N GLU A 147 10.83 13.95 -9.49
CA GLU A 147 11.76 14.04 -10.63
C GLU A 147 11.01 14.53 -11.88
N ALA A 148 10.95 15.86 -12.06
CA ALA A 148 10.60 16.51 -13.31
C ALA A 148 11.83 17.26 -13.84
N ASN A 149 12.23 16.97 -15.08
CA ASN A 149 13.27 17.68 -15.83
C ASN A 149 13.11 19.20 -15.76
N ALA A 150 14.11 19.94 -15.27
CA ALA A 150 14.63 21.18 -15.87
C ALA A 150 15.74 21.83 -15.02
N ALA A 151 16.73 22.34 -15.75
CA ALA A 151 17.86 23.20 -15.39
C ALA A 151 17.81 24.03 -14.09
N GLU A 152 18.94 23.94 -13.38
CA GLU A 152 19.66 24.95 -12.58
C GLU A 152 18.96 26.27 -12.25
N THR A 153 18.89 26.60 -10.95
CA THR A 153 19.40 27.86 -10.36
C THR A 153 19.49 27.71 -8.84
N GLU A 154 20.70 27.97 -8.32
CA GLU A 154 21.09 27.96 -6.90
C GLU A 154 20.45 29.09 -6.08
N GLU A 155 20.23 28.88 -4.77
CA GLU A 155 20.89 29.65 -3.68
C GLU A 155 20.36 29.20 -2.29
N PRO A 156 21.16 29.36 -1.21
CA PRO A 156 21.09 28.52 -0.02
C PRO A 156 20.34 29.17 1.16
N ALA A 157 19.70 28.35 1.98
CA ALA A 157 19.20 28.76 3.29
C ALA A 157 19.75 27.87 4.41
N THR A 158 20.50 28.53 5.29
CA THR A 158 21.08 28.06 6.55
C THR A 158 20.02 27.67 7.57
N ASN A 159 20.21 26.58 8.33
CA ASN A 159 20.27 26.63 9.80
C ASN A 159 20.55 25.27 10.48
N GLU A 160 21.65 25.29 11.24
CA GLU A 160 21.86 24.80 12.61
C GLU A 160 21.24 23.46 13.09
N THR A 161 22.11 22.46 13.08
CA THR A 161 22.41 21.48 14.14
C THR A 161 21.50 21.45 15.38
N GLY A 162 20.51 20.56 15.36
CA GLY A 162 19.92 19.93 16.53
C GLY A 162 20.22 18.43 16.50
N SER A 163 21.32 18.01 17.12
CA SER A 163 21.70 16.60 17.23
C SER A 163 20.81 15.92 18.27
N ALA A 164 19.81 15.16 17.81
CA ALA A 164 19.13 14.15 18.59
C ALA A 164 19.61 12.78 18.08
N THR A 165 20.41 12.10 18.91
CA THR A 165 20.97 10.77 18.64
C THR A 165 19.88 9.72 18.85
N GLY A 166 18.90 9.68 17.95
CA GLY A 166 18.05 8.51 17.72
C GLY A 166 18.67 7.71 16.61
N SER A 167 18.85 6.40 16.80
CA SER A 167 19.30 5.49 15.74
C SER A 167 18.16 5.30 14.73
N GLY A 168 17.87 6.36 13.97
CA GLY A 168 16.79 6.38 13.01
C GLY A 168 17.17 5.66 11.75
N SER A 169 16.38 4.66 11.41
CA SER A 169 16.54 3.82 10.23
C SER A 169 16.55 4.65 8.93
N ASN A 170 17.69 4.68 8.25
CA ASN A 170 17.83 5.23 6.90
C ASN A 170 17.02 4.36 5.91
N GLY A 171 15.81 4.81 5.57
CA GLY A 171 14.95 4.12 4.61
C GLY A 171 14.29 5.09 3.65
N THR A 172 13.60 4.55 2.64
CA THR A 172 12.85 5.34 1.65
C THR A 172 11.41 4.88 1.62
N LEU A 173 10.47 5.83 1.69
CA LEU A 173 9.07 5.57 1.36
C LEU A 173 8.91 5.61 -0.16
N VAL A 174 8.19 4.64 -0.72
CA VAL A 174 7.86 4.57 -2.13
C VAL A 174 6.36 4.30 -2.28
N SER A 175 5.66 5.17 -2.99
CA SER A 175 4.26 4.98 -3.37
C SER A 175 4.19 4.66 -4.86
N LEU A 176 3.52 3.57 -5.22
CA LEU A 176 3.30 3.14 -6.59
C LEU A 176 1.81 3.17 -6.88
N VAL A 177 1.41 3.83 -7.97
CA VAL A 177 0.07 3.71 -8.56
C VAL A 177 0.21 2.94 -9.86
N TYR A 178 -0.57 1.88 -10.03
CA TYR A 178 -0.46 1.00 -11.19
C TYR A 178 -1.80 0.41 -11.61
N ASN A 179 -1.84 -0.01 -12.88
CA ASN A 179 -2.91 -0.84 -13.43
C ASN A 179 -2.42 -2.29 -13.50
N LEU A 180 -3.33 -3.22 -13.27
CA LEU A 180 -3.07 -4.65 -13.28
C LEU A 180 -4.07 -5.32 -14.22
N THR A 181 -3.58 -5.93 -15.29
CA THR A 181 -4.36 -6.78 -16.19
C THR A 181 -3.92 -8.22 -16.01
N THR A 182 -4.89 -9.10 -15.78
CA THR A 182 -4.65 -10.53 -15.58
C THR A 182 -5.61 -11.32 -16.44
N GLU A 183 -5.15 -12.46 -16.95
CA GLU A 183 -5.94 -13.37 -17.74
C GLU A 183 -5.82 -14.78 -17.18
N THR A 184 -6.97 -15.40 -17.00
CA THR A 184 -7.11 -16.80 -16.60
C THR A 184 -7.96 -17.54 -17.63
N THR A 185 -8.02 -18.85 -17.52
CA THR A 185 -8.91 -19.67 -18.36
C THR A 185 -10.40 -19.27 -18.24
N ASP A 186 -10.80 -18.69 -17.10
CA ASP A 186 -12.18 -18.27 -16.84
C ASP A 186 -12.49 -16.84 -17.30
N GLY A 187 -11.48 -16.10 -17.77
CA GLY A 187 -11.64 -14.75 -18.32
C GLY A 187 -10.52 -13.79 -17.92
N ASN A 188 -10.70 -12.52 -18.30
CA ASN A 188 -9.79 -11.43 -17.96
C ASN A 188 -10.32 -10.56 -16.82
N ASN A 189 -9.39 -9.98 -16.06
CA ASN A 189 -9.67 -9.04 -15.00
C ASN A 189 -8.69 -7.86 -15.11
N THR A 190 -9.23 -6.64 -15.06
CA THR A 190 -8.41 -5.43 -15.00
C THR A 190 -8.77 -4.62 -13.77
N LYS A 191 -7.75 -4.30 -12.97
CA LYS A 191 -7.81 -3.37 -11.85
C LYS A 191 -7.06 -2.10 -12.22
N TRP A 192 -7.66 -0.96 -11.93
CA TRP A 192 -7.11 0.36 -12.27
C TRP A 192 -6.80 1.15 -11.01
N GLY A 193 -5.73 1.93 -11.04
CA GLY A 193 -5.38 2.84 -9.94
C GLY A 193 -5.13 2.13 -8.61
N VAL A 194 -4.52 0.94 -8.63
CA VAL A 194 -4.12 0.26 -7.39
C VAL A 194 -2.92 1.01 -6.81
N ARG A 195 -2.99 1.37 -5.52
CA ARG A 195 -1.86 2.00 -4.82
C ARG A 195 -1.26 1.08 -3.77
N ALA A 196 0.04 0.85 -3.89
CA ALA A 196 0.85 0.16 -2.89
C ALA A 196 1.93 1.12 -2.38
N VAL A 197 2.10 1.16 -1.06
CA VAL A 197 3.10 1.99 -0.39
C VAL A 197 4.10 1.07 0.29
N TYR A 198 5.37 1.39 0.12
CA TYR A 198 6.50 0.63 0.61
C TYR A 198 7.36 1.51 1.51
N TYR A 199 7.89 0.91 2.58
CA TYR A 199 9.08 1.39 3.25
C TYR A 199 10.22 0.45 2.88
N VAL A 200 11.30 1.00 2.35
CA VAL A 200 12.47 0.25 1.87
C VAL A 200 13.70 0.67 2.68
N GLY A 201 14.14 -0.20 3.59
CA GLY A 201 15.34 -0.04 4.42
C GLY A 201 15.96 -1.40 4.72
N GLU A 202 16.42 -1.62 5.96
CA GLU A 202 16.89 -2.95 6.41
C GLU A 202 15.77 -4.01 6.36
N VAL A 203 14.52 -3.56 6.52
CA VAL A 203 13.32 -4.35 6.26
C VAL A 203 12.51 -3.67 5.17
N VAL A 204 11.68 -4.46 4.49
CA VAL A 204 10.72 -3.96 3.52
C VAL A 204 9.33 -4.17 4.09
N LEU A 205 8.62 -3.06 4.27
CA LEU A 205 7.23 -3.04 4.70
C LEU A 205 6.36 -2.62 3.54
N ARG A 206 5.17 -3.19 3.46
CA ARG A 206 4.19 -2.95 2.42
C ARG A 206 2.85 -2.61 3.04
N ALA A 207 2.13 -1.69 2.42
CA ALA A 207 0.74 -1.39 2.72
C ALA A 207 -0.01 -1.13 1.42
N VAL A 208 -1.31 -1.44 1.38
CA VAL A 208 -2.14 -1.30 0.18
C VAL A 208 -3.32 -0.41 0.51
N TYR A 209 -3.58 0.55 -0.37
CA TYR A 209 -4.79 1.35 -0.29
C TYR A 209 -6.00 0.55 -0.80
N ASP A 210 -7.03 0.43 0.04
CA ASP A 210 -8.30 -0.20 -0.32
C ASP A 210 -9.21 0.79 -1.05
N GLY A 211 -8.87 1.06 -2.31
CA GLY A 211 -9.61 1.98 -3.17
C GLY A 211 -8.94 2.18 -4.52
N ILE A 212 -9.43 3.18 -5.25
CA ILE A 212 -8.87 3.60 -6.54
C ILE A 212 -8.11 4.91 -6.31
N ALA A 213 -6.81 4.87 -6.54
CA ALA A 213 -5.90 6.01 -6.46
C ALA A 213 -5.68 6.64 -7.83
N ASN A 214 -5.69 7.97 -7.88
CA ASN A 214 -5.26 8.74 -9.05
C ASN A 214 -3.85 9.31 -8.89
N ASP A 215 -3.40 9.48 -7.65
CA ASP A 215 -2.13 10.09 -7.31
C ASP A 215 -1.36 9.24 -6.29
N PRO A 216 -0.02 9.21 -6.37
CA PRO A 216 0.83 8.56 -5.39
C PRO A 216 0.81 9.39 -4.10
N THR A 217 0.49 8.74 -3.00
CA THR A 217 0.57 9.28 -1.64
C THR A 217 1.11 8.20 -0.70
N PHE A 218 1.62 8.60 0.46
CA PHE A 218 2.11 7.66 1.48
C PHE A 218 1.01 7.24 2.46
N ASP A 219 -0.25 7.17 1.98
CA ASP A 219 -1.42 6.73 2.74
C ASP A 219 -2.03 5.47 2.10
N PRO A 220 -2.08 4.32 2.80
CA PRO A 220 -1.62 4.11 4.18
C PRO A 220 -0.09 4.13 4.35
N ASP A 221 0.39 4.55 5.52
CA ASP A 221 1.82 4.49 5.87
C ASP A 221 2.18 3.06 6.29
N PRO A 222 3.09 2.36 5.57
CA PRO A 222 3.46 0.98 5.86
C PRO A 222 4.25 0.81 7.17
N ARG A 223 4.67 1.90 7.82
CA ARG A 223 5.32 1.85 9.14
C ARG A 223 4.31 1.82 10.28
N GLU A 224 3.04 2.13 10.02
CA GLU A 224 1.99 2.01 11.01
C GLU A 224 1.53 0.56 11.17
N ARG A 225 1.48 0.08 12.41
CA ARG A 225 1.18 -1.33 12.73
C ARG A 225 -0.14 -1.83 12.13
N ALA A 226 -1.14 -0.96 11.98
CA ALA A 226 -2.46 -1.32 11.45
C ALA A 226 -2.44 -1.68 9.96
N HIS A 227 -1.44 -1.19 9.22
CA HIS A 227 -1.36 -1.31 7.77
C HIS A 227 -0.13 -2.07 7.28
N SER A 228 0.83 -2.33 8.19
CA SER A 228 2.12 -2.90 7.85
C SER A 228 2.08 -4.40 7.55
N GLU A 229 2.64 -4.76 6.40
CA GLU A 229 2.97 -6.13 5.99
C GLU A 229 4.49 -6.24 5.84
N LEU A 230 5.16 -7.07 6.65
CA LEU A 230 6.59 -7.36 6.48
C LEU A 230 6.77 -8.28 5.27
N VAL A 231 7.42 -7.80 4.22
CA VAL A 231 7.53 -8.55 2.94
C VAL A 231 8.95 -8.98 2.60
N ALA A 232 9.98 -8.33 3.17
CA ALA A 232 11.37 -8.79 3.05
C ALA A 232 12.24 -8.27 4.20
N CYS A 233 13.35 -8.98 4.44
CA CYS A 233 14.47 -8.50 5.22
C CYS A 233 15.71 -8.48 4.32
N LEU A 234 16.46 -7.39 4.38
CA LEU A 234 17.60 -7.10 3.53
C LEU A 234 18.82 -7.00 4.45
N ARG A 235 19.59 -8.09 4.53
CA ARG A 235 20.80 -8.21 5.36
C ARG A 235 22.03 -8.44 4.51
#